data_AF-A0ABD3V6E1-F1
#
_entry.id   AF-A0ABD3V6E1-F1
#
_cell.length_a   1.000
_cell.length_b   1.000
_cell.length_c   1.000
_cell.angle_alpha   90.00
_cell.angle_beta   90.00
_cell.angle_gamma   90.00
#
_symmetry.space_group_name_H-M   'P 1'
#
loop_
_entity.id
_entity.type
_entity.pdbx_description
1 polymer ?
#
loop_
_entity_poly.entity_id
_entity_poly.type
_entity_poly.pdbx_seq_one_letter_code
_entity_poly.pdbx_strand_id
1 'polypeptide(L)'
;MKDALSKDSPKTKAKKLLIHLAGNNSSLNKVRRSLEFHYALIKQLRLKYKLKENKKKVSHAVIGSVIRKYKALSYIRSEFGISNPSKDDRKKKKGTKIKRLRVDVQQFFERDDNSRITTGVRQTVTKLKDKRQKRLLLDTTENLYEKYRREAKEL
;
A
#
# COMPACT_ATOMS: atom_id res chain seq x y z
N MET A 1 1.06 -18.74 34.48
CA MET A 1 -0.15 -18.85 33.61
C MET A 1 0.21 -18.64 32.14
N LYS A 2 0.89 -19.60 31.49
CA LYS A 2 1.37 -19.43 30.10
C LYS A 2 1.26 -20.68 29.22
N ASP A 3 0.30 -21.58 29.46
CA ASP A 3 0.18 -22.80 28.64
C ASP A 3 -1.27 -23.13 28.28
N ALA A 4 -1.85 -22.47 27.27
CA ALA A 4 -3.13 -22.90 26.70
C ALA A 4 -3.44 -22.46 25.25
N LEU A 5 -2.63 -21.60 24.61
CA LEU A 5 -3.01 -20.99 23.30
C LEU A 5 -2.31 -21.56 22.06
N SER A 6 -1.67 -22.74 22.14
CA SER A 6 -0.76 -23.23 21.08
C SER A 6 -1.14 -24.57 20.42
N LYS A 7 -2.23 -25.24 20.79
CA LYS A 7 -2.45 -26.64 20.33
C LYS A 7 -3.12 -26.81 18.94
N ASP A 8 -3.74 -25.76 18.38
CA ASP A 8 -4.59 -25.90 17.18
C ASP A 8 -4.31 -24.86 16.08
N SER A 9 -3.06 -24.86 15.59
CA SER A 9 -2.64 -24.11 14.40
C SER A 9 -3.30 -24.67 13.12
N PRO A 10 -3.65 -23.83 12.12
CA PRO A 10 -4.04 -24.30 10.79
C PRO A 10 -3.10 -25.36 10.20
N LYS A 11 -1.79 -25.26 10.47
CA LYS A 11 -0.78 -26.25 10.06
C LYS A 11 -0.92 -27.59 10.79
N THR A 12 -1.24 -27.58 12.08
CA THR A 12 -1.45 -28.82 12.85
C THR A 12 -2.77 -29.48 12.48
N LYS A 13 -3.83 -28.70 12.20
CA LYS A 13 -5.11 -29.22 11.68
C LYS A 13 -4.97 -29.83 10.28
N ALA A 14 -4.23 -29.19 9.37
CA ALA A 14 -3.96 -29.73 8.04
C ALA A 14 -3.17 -31.06 8.12
N LYS A 15 -2.16 -31.14 8.99
CA LYS A 15 -1.42 -32.41 9.22
C LYS A 15 -2.33 -33.52 9.75
N LYS A 16 -3.22 -33.22 10.71
CA LYS A 16 -4.22 -34.18 11.21
C LYS A 16 -5.11 -34.71 10.07
N LEU A 17 -5.58 -33.84 9.18
CA LEU A 17 -6.37 -34.23 8.01
C LEU A 17 -5.58 -35.12 7.03
N LEU A 18 -4.29 -34.85 6.81
CA LEU A 18 -3.43 -35.66 5.94
C LEU A 18 -3.14 -37.04 6.54
N ILE A 19 -2.98 -37.15 7.86
CA ILE A 19 -2.81 -38.44 8.55
C ILE A 19 -4.07 -39.31 8.37
N HIS A 20 -5.25 -38.70 8.42
CA HIS A 20 -6.54 -39.35 8.24
C HIS A 20 -6.86 -39.81 6.82
N LEU A 21 -6.09 -39.38 5.82
CA LEU A 21 -6.19 -39.85 4.42
C LEU A 21 -5.53 -41.24 4.23
N ALA A 22 -4.62 -41.65 5.11
CA ALA A 22 -3.80 -42.85 4.93
C ALA A 22 -4.45 -44.16 5.46
N GLY A 23 -5.59 -44.09 6.15
CA GLY A 23 -6.28 -45.28 6.63
C GLY A 23 -7.68 -44.98 7.16
N ASN A 24 -8.69 -45.68 6.63
CA ASN A 24 -10.15 -45.64 6.86
C ASN A 24 -11.04 -44.77 5.93
N ASN A 25 -12.12 -45.39 5.44
CA ASN A 25 -13.15 -44.75 4.59
C ASN A 25 -13.97 -43.66 5.34
N SER A 26 -14.18 -43.82 6.65
CA SER A 26 -14.90 -42.84 7.48
C SER A 26 -14.12 -41.54 7.69
N SER A 27 -12.79 -41.63 7.83
CA SER A 27 -11.90 -40.46 7.93
C SER A 27 -11.74 -39.75 6.58
N LEU A 28 -11.79 -40.49 5.47
CA LEU A 28 -11.84 -39.93 4.11
C LEU A 28 -13.08 -39.05 3.89
N ASN A 29 -14.26 -39.46 4.36
CA ASN A 29 -15.48 -38.66 4.26
C ASN A 29 -15.41 -37.33 5.03
N LYS A 30 -14.72 -37.30 6.18
CA LYS A 30 -14.49 -36.06 6.93
C LYS A 30 -13.58 -35.10 6.16
N VAL A 31 -12.50 -35.61 5.56
CA VAL A 31 -11.62 -34.82 4.70
C VAL A 31 -12.37 -34.30 3.48
N ARG A 32 -13.15 -35.16 2.81
CA ARG A 32 -13.98 -34.80 1.66
C ARG A 32 -14.94 -33.65 1.99
N ARG A 33 -15.73 -33.76 3.06
CA ARG A 33 -16.64 -32.67 3.50
C ARG A 33 -15.89 -31.39 3.83
N SER A 34 -14.71 -31.47 4.45
CA SER A 34 -13.90 -30.30 4.75
C SER A 34 -13.39 -29.61 3.47
N LEU A 35 -13.02 -30.38 2.45
CA LEU A 35 -12.61 -29.85 1.14
C LEU A 35 -13.80 -29.25 0.39
N GLU A 36 -14.93 -29.95 0.35
CA GLU A 36 -16.18 -29.46 -0.25
C GLU A 36 -16.61 -28.12 0.39
N PHE A 37 -16.55 -28.02 1.72
CA PHE A 37 -16.79 -26.77 2.44
C PHE A 37 -15.81 -25.67 2.03
N HIS A 38 -14.53 -25.99 1.90
CA HIS A 38 -13.50 -25.02 1.47
C HIS A 38 -13.80 -24.48 0.07
N TYR A 39 -14.06 -25.37 -0.90
CA TYR A 39 -14.36 -24.99 -2.27
C TYR A 39 -15.68 -24.20 -2.38
N ALA A 40 -16.71 -24.60 -1.63
CA ALA A 40 -17.98 -23.88 -1.58
C ALA A 40 -17.82 -22.45 -1.04
N LEU A 41 -17.05 -22.30 0.05
CA LEU A 41 -16.75 -21.00 0.65
C LEU A 41 -15.96 -20.11 -0.31
N ILE A 42 -14.92 -20.64 -0.96
CA ILE A 42 -14.15 -19.90 -1.99
C ILE A 42 -15.09 -19.43 -3.11
N LYS A 43 -15.94 -20.32 -3.63
CA LYS A 43 -16.88 -20.00 -4.70
C LYS A 43 -17.83 -18.87 -4.30
N GLN A 44 -18.42 -18.95 -3.10
CA GLN A 44 -19.33 -17.92 -2.58
C GLN A 44 -18.62 -16.58 -2.35
N LEU A 45 -17.41 -16.58 -1.79
CA LEU A 45 -16.62 -15.37 -1.60
C LEU A 45 -16.21 -14.74 -2.94
N ARG A 46 -15.87 -15.54 -3.95
CA ARG A 46 -15.56 -15.05 -5.30
C ARG A 46 -16.76 -14.38 -5.94
N LEU A 47 -17.96 -14.94 -5.79
CA LEU A 47 -19.21 -14.32 -6.24
C LEU A 47 -19.47 -12.99 -5.51
N LYS A 48 -19.36 -12.97 -4.17
CA LYS A 48 -19.51 -11.75 -3.36
C LYS A 48 -18.47 -10.68 -3.69
N TYR A 49 -17.25 -11.06 -4.04
CA TYR A 49 -16.19 -10.14 -4.46
C TYR A 49 -16.45 -9.53 -5.84
N LYS A 50 -17.00 -10.31 -6.79
CA LYS A 50 -17.36 -9.82 -8.12
C LYS A 50 -18.53 -8.83 -8.08
N LEU A 51 -19.55 -9.11 -7.28
CA LEU A 51 -20.81 -8.34 -7.22
C LEU A 51 -20.70 -7.01 -6.47
N LYS A 52 -19.73 -6.84 -5.57
CA LYS A 52 -19.62 -5.62 -4.75
C LYS A 52 -18.80 -4.53 -5.44
N GLU A 53 -19.31 -3.31 -5.40
CA GLU A 53 -18.59 -2.09 -5.81
C GLU A 53 -17.33 -1.87 -4.97
N ASN A 54 -17.40 -2.18 -3.67
CA ASN A 54 -16.33 -1.96 -2.69
C ASN A 54 -15.37 -3.16 -2.52
N LYS A 55 -14.73 -3.57 -3.61
CA LYS A 55 -13.76 -4.70 -3.68
C LYS A 55 -12.64 -4.60 -2.63
N LYS A 56 -12.20 -3.39 -2.27
CA LYS A 56 -11.13 -3.16 -1.27
C LYS A 56 -11.52 -3.53 0.15
N LYS A 57 -12.75 -3.22 0.57
CA LYS A 57 -13.24 -3.55 1.92
C LYS A 57 -13.39 -5.06 2.09
N VAL A 58 -13.92 -5.73 1.06
CA VAL A 58 -14.07 -7.19 1.03
C VAL A 58 -12.72 -7.89 1.07
N SER A 59 -11.73 -7.43 0.28
CA SER A 59 -10.40 -8.03 0.29
C SER A 59 -9.69 -7.86 1.63
N HIS A 60 -9.85 -6.71 2.31
CA HIS A 60 -9.27 -6.50 3.64
C HIS A 60 -9.95 -7.34 4.72
N ALA A 61 -11.27 -7.54 4.64
CA ALA A 61 -11.99 -8.43 5.54
C ALA A 61 -11.53 -9.89 5.38
N VAL A 62 -11.25 -10.33 4.15
CA VAL A 62 -10.72 -11.68 3.88
C VAL A 62 -9.25 -11.78 4.25
N ILE A 63 -8.43 -10.75 3.99
CA ILE A 63 -6.98 -10.77 4.23
C ILE A 63 -6.66 -10.34 5.68
N GLY A 64 -6.80 -11.30 6.60
CA GLY A 64 -6.42 -11.15 8.01
C GLY A 64 -4.93 -11.37 8.31
N SER A 65 -4.53 -11.11 9.56
CA SER A 65 -3.18 -11.39 10.08
C SER A 65 -2.79 -12.87 9.98
N VAL A 66 -3.75 -13.79 10.12
CA VAL A 66 -3.55 -15.24 10.02
C VAL A 66 -3.08 -15.64 8.61
N ILE A 67 -3.74 -15.15 7.56
CA ILE A 67 -3.36 -15.43 6.16
C ILE A 67 -1.96 -14.91 5.84
N ARG A 68 -1.61 -13.73 6.39
CA ARG A 68 -0.26 -13.17 6.26
C ARG A 68 0.78 -14.04 6.99
N LYS A 69 0.48 -14.48 8.22
CA LYS A 69 1.35 -15.36 9.02
C LYS A 69 1.70 -16.67 8.30
N TYR A 70 0.73 -17.28 7.62
CA TYR A 70 0.93 -18.54 6.89
C TYR A 70 1.33 -18.36 5.42
N LYS A 71 1.67 -17.15 4.97
CA LYS A 71 2.08 -16.84 3.58
C LYS A 71 1.07 -17.29 2.52
N ALA A 72 -0.20 -17.51 2.89
CA ALA A 72 -1.28 -17.98 2.01
C ALA A 72 -1.87 -16.87 1.13
N LEU A 73 -1.35 -15.65 1.25
CA LEU A 73 -1.85 -14.47 0.55
C LEU A 73 -1.75 -14.60 -0.97
N SER A 74 -0.70 -15.25 -1.49
CA SER A 74 -0.55 -15.47 -2.94
C SER A 74 -1.65 -16.37 -3.48
N TYR A 75 -1.94 -17.46 -2.76
CA TYR A 75 -2.98 -18.43 -3.11
C TYR A 75 -4.39 -17.81 -3.05
N ILE A 76 -4.68 -17.04 -2.01
CA ILE A 76 -5.95 -16.31 -1.87
C ILE A 76 -6.14 -15.30 -3.02
N ARG A 77 -5.07 -14.61 -3.43
CA ARG A 77 -5.16 -13.65 -4.54
C ARG A 77 -5.44 -14.32 -5.88
N SER A 78 -4.84 -15.48 -6.16
CA SER A 78 -5.13 -16.23 -7.39
C SER A 78 -6.56 -16.74 -7.41
N GLU A 79 -7.06 -17.27 -6.29
CA GLU A 79 -8.44 -17.81 -6.21
C GLU A 79 -9.52 -16.72 -6.30
N PHE A 80 -9.30 -15.58 -5.63
CA PHE A 80 -10.26 -14.48 -5.64
C PHE A 80 -10.10 -13.52 -6.83
N GLY A 81 -9.05 -13.67 -7.66
CA GLY A 81 -8.75 -12.73 -8.74
C GLY A 81 -8.43 -11.32 -8.22
N ILE A 82 -7.83 -11.23 -7.02
CA ILE A 82 -7.43 -9.95 -6.45
C ILE A 82 -6.11 -9.54 -7.11
N SER A 83 -6.13 -8.46 -7.89
CA SER A 83 -4.93 -7.94 -8.53
C SER A 83 -3.91 -7.51 -7.49
N ASN A 84 -2.65 -7.90 -7.71
CA ASN A 84 -1.55 -7.36 -6.93
C ASN A 84 -1.36 -5.91 -7.40
N PRO A 85 -1.32 -4.90 -6.51
CA PRO A 85 -0.97 -3.55 -6.93
C PRO A 85 0.40 -3.61 -7.61
N SER A 86 0.46 -3.22 -8.87
CA SER A 86 1.67 -3.34 -9.67
C SER A 86 2.81 -2.57 -8.99
N LYS A 87 4.06 -3.03 -9.18
CA LYS A 87 5.23 -2.23 -8.79
C LYS A 87 5.14 -0.83 -9.41
N ASP A 88 4.53 -0.69 -10.58
CA ASP A 88 4.31 0.60 -11.25
C ASP A 88 3.29 1.48 -10.55
N ASP A 89 2.21 0.93 -9.98
CA ASP A 89 1.24 1.72 -9.23
C ASP A 89 1.86 2.33 -7.98
N ARG A 90 2.77 1.59 -7.33
CA ARG A 90 3.53 2.08 -6.18
C ARG A 90 4.52 3.17 -6.60
N LYS A 91 5.21 3.01 -7.74
CA LYS A 91 6.11 4.03 -8.30
C LYS A 91 5.34 5.30 -8.69
N LYS A 92 4.19 5.18 -9.35
CA LYS A 92 3.31 6.31 -9.74
C LYS A 92 2.90 7.14 -8.52
N LYS A 93 2.47 6.49 -7.42
CA LYS A 93 2.10 7.19 -6.17
C LYS A 93 3.27 7.90 -5.47
N LYS A 94 4.48 7.34 -5.53
CA LYS A 94 5.67 8.03 -5.03
C LYS A 94 6.01 9.24 -5.90
N GLY A 95 5.91 9.08 -7.23
CA GLY A 95 6.12 10.16 -8.19
C GLY A 95 5.18 11.34 -7.99
N THR A 96 3.89 11.11 -7.68
CA THR A 96 2.95 12.19 -7.41
C THR A 96 3.25 12.96 -6.13
N LYS A 97 3.66 12.27 -5.04
CA LYS A 97 4.11 12.95 -3.81
C LYS A 97 5.32 13.84 -4.03
N ILE A 98 6.35 13.33 -4.72
CA ILE A 98 7.58 14.10 -5.01
C ILE A 98 7.26 15.30 -5.91
N LYS A 99 6.38 15.14 -6.91
CA LYS A 99 5.93 16.25 -7.75
C LYS A 99 5.24 17.34 -6.94
N ARG A 100 4.32 16.96 -6.05
CA ARG A 100 3.63 17.92 -5.15
C ARG A 100 4.61 18.64 -4.25
N LEU A 101 5.53 17.92 -3.62
CA LEU A 101 6.56 18.52 -2.76
C LEU A 101 7.45 19.50 -3.55
N ARG A 102 7.83 19.18 -4.79
CA ARG A 102 8.60 20.11 -5.63
C ARG A 102 7.84 21.39 -5.94
N VAL A 103 6.55 21.29 -6.27
CA VAL A 103 5.70 22.46 -6.54
C VAL A 103 5.56 23.31 -5.28
N ASP A 104 5.36 22.67 -4.14
CA ASP A 104 5.20 23.36 -2.85
C ASP A 104 6.49 24.10 -2.42
N VAL A 105 7.64 23.41 -2.49
CA VAL A 105 8.95 24.02 -2.23
C VAL A 105 9.24 25.16 -3.21
N GLN A 106 8.88 24.98 -4.49
CA GLN A 106 9.03 26.03 -5.50
C GLN A 106 8.19 27.26 -5.15
N GLN A 107 6.91 27.05 -4.80
CA GLN A 107 6.01 28.13 -4.39
C GLN A 107 6.53 28.86 -3.15
N PHE A 108 7.08 28.15 -2.18
CA PHE A 108 7.71 28.77 -1.01
C PHE A 108 8.85 29.72 -1.40
N PHE A 109 9.78 29.27 -2.25
CA PHE A 109 10.88 30.13 -2.70
C PHE A 109 10.43 31.24 -3.65
N GLU A 110 9.31 31.08 -4.36
CA GLU A 110 8.71 32.10 -5.24
C GLU A 110 7.98 33.22 -4.49
N ARG A 111 7.79 33.14 -3.18
CA ARG A 111 7.26 34.26 -2.40
C ARG A 111 8.30 35.37 -2.23
N ASP A 112 7.86 36.63 -2.21
CA ASP A 112 8.75 37.81 -2.14
C ASP A 112 9.41 37.99 -0.76
N ASP A 113 8.87 37.37 0.29
CA ASP A 113 9.43 37.35 1.64
C ASP A 113 10.60 36.36 1.79
N ASN A 114 10.74 35.41 0.86
CA ASN A 114 11.82 34.40 0.86
C ASN A 114 12.88 34.68 -0.21
N SER A 115 12.49 35.25 -1.36
CA SER A 115 13.43 35.75 -2.35
C SER A 115 12.88 36.91 -3.17
N ARG A 116 13.74 37.85 -3.58
CA ARG A 116 13.34 39.02 -4.37
C ARG A 116 13.73 38.89 -5.83
N ILE A 117 12.83 39.33 -6.70
CA ILE A 117 13.09 39.39 -8.15
C ILE A 117 14.15 40.46 -8.44
N THR A 118 15.08 40.14 -9.33
CA THR A 118 16.06 41.10 -9.85
C THR A 118 15.44 41.99 -10.92
N THR A 119 15.81 43.27 -11.00
CA THR A 119 15.22 44.24 -11.95
C THR A 119 15.90 44.26 -13.33
N GLY A 120 17.07 43.62 -13.47
CA GLY A 120 17.88 43.72 -14.69
C GLY A 120 17.35 42.85 -15.84
N VAL A 121 17.25 43.42 -17.04
CA VAL A 121 16.79 42.74 -18.27
C VAL A 121 17.64 41.50 -18.63
N ARG A 122 18.95 41.53 -18.31
CA ARG A 122 19.88 40.41 -18.54
C ARG A 122 19.91 39.38 -17.38
N GLN A 123 19.20 39.63 -16.29
CA GLN A 123 19.16 38.74 -15.13
C GLN A 123 18.05 37.68 -15.27
N THR A 124 18.03 36.99 -16.41
CA THR A 124 17.08 35.91 -16.72
C THR A 124 17.80 34.58 -16.89
N VAL A 125 17.12 33.47 -16.59
CA VAL A 125 17.58 32.10 -16.88
C VAL A 125 16.52 31.40 -17.71
N THR A 126 16.93 30.77 -18.81
CA THR A 126 16.05 29.96 -19.65
C THR A 126 16.40 28.49 -19.48
N LYS A 127 15.42 27.66 -19.11
CA LYS A 127 15.59 26.21 -18.99
C LYS A 127 14.34 25.52 -19.52
N LEU A 128 14.50 24.48 -20.34
CA LEU A 128 13.39 23.73 -20.95
C LEU A 128 12.38 24.65 -21.69
N LYS A 129 12.90 25.67 -22.39
CA LYS A 129 12.10 26.70 -23.10
C LYS A 129 11.24 27.59 -22.18
N ASP A 130 11.41 27.51 -20.86
CA ASP A 130 10.81 28.43 -19.90
C ASP A 130 11.86 29.47 -19.48
N LYS A 131 11.60 30.76 -19.76
CA LYS A 131 12.49 31.88 -19.43
C LYS A 131 11.94 32.60 -18.21
N ARG A 132 12.75 32.66 -17.14
CA ARG A 132 12.37 33.26 -15.86
C ARG A 132 13.38 34.28 -15.37
N GLN A 133 12.92 35.28 -14.63
CA GLN A 133 13.79 36.26 -13.97
C GLN A 133 14.51 35.62 -12.78
N LYS A 134 15.79 35.92 -12.59
CA LYS A 134 16.55 35.46 -11.42
C LYS A 134 15.99 36.11 -10.15
N ARG A 135 16.00 35.34 -9.07
CA ARG A 135 15.65 35.82 -7.72
C ARG A 135 16.84 35.65 -6.79
N LEU A 136 17.00 36.58 -5.87
CA LEU A 136 18.02 36.55 -4.82
C LEU A 136 17.36 36.09 -3.53
N LEU A 137 17.92 35.07 -2.88
CA LEU A 137 17.46 34.64 -1.56
C LEU A 137 17.67 35.77 -0.55
N LEU A 138 16.69 35.99 0.32
CA LEU A 138 16.75 37.03 1.34
C LEU A 138 17.49 36.59 2.61
N ASP A 139 17.66 35.28 2.78
CA ASP A 139 18.32 34.68 3.92
C ASP A 139 19.09 33.43 3.48
N THR A 140 19.87 32.85 4.39
CA THR A 140 20.59 31.61 4.20
C THR A 140 19.63 30.45 3.96
N THR A 141 20.12 29.42 3.27
CA THR A 141 19.33 28.22 2.96
C THR A 141 18.89 27.46 4.22
N GLU A 142 19.67 27.53 5.29
CA GLU A 142 19.37 26.87 6.57
C GLU A 142 18.15 27.53 7.24
N ASN A 143 18.16 28.85 7.38
CA ASN A 143 17.05 29.60 7.95
C ASN A 143 15.75 29.46 7.14
N LEU A 144 15.85 29.54 5.81
CA LEU A 144 14.70 29.34 4.92
C LEU A 144 14.13 27.92 5.03
N TYR A 145 14.98 26.91 5.20
CA TYR A 145 14.53 25.54 5.44
C TYR A 145 13.81 25.39 6.78
N GLU A 146 14.31 26.00 7.84
CA GLU A 146 13.61 26.01 9.13
C GLU A 146 12.25 26.70 9.04
N LYS A 147 12.19 27.87 8.36
CA LYS A 147 10.94 28.59 8.11
C LYS A 147 9.94 27.71 7.36
N TYR A 148 10.37 27.08 6.26
CA TYR A 148 9.53 26.13 5.51
C TYR A 148 9.05 24.97 6.39
N ARG A 149 9.90 24.39 7.23
CA ARG A 149 9.51 23.30 8.15
C ARG A 149 8.49 23.74 9.20
N ARG A 150 8.53 24.99 9.67
CA ARG A 150 7.56 25.53 10.61
C ARG A 150 6.21 25.68 9.92
N GLU A 151 6.16 26.34 8.76
CA GLU A 151 4.93 26.51 7.96
C GLU A 151 4.30 25.17 7.54
N ALA A 152 5.12 24.21 7.11
CA ALA A 152 4.65 22.90 6.66
C ALA A 152 4.13 21.98 7.79
N LYS A 153 4.39 22.31 9.06
CA LYS A 153 3.90 21.56 10.23
C LYS A 153 2.58 22.11 10.78
N GLU A 154 2.22 23.35 10.43
CA GLU A 154 0.97 23.98 10.85
C GLU A 154 -0.22 23.66 9.91
N LEU A 155 0.01 22.82 8.90
CA LEU A 155 -0.99 22.26 7.97
C LEU A 155 -1.16 20.75 8.20
#